data_AF-A0A1Q9YA98-F1
#
_entry.id   AF-A0A1Q9YA98-F1
#
_cell.length_a   1.000
_cell.length_b   1.000
_cell.length_c   1.000
_cell.angle_alpha   90.00
_cell.angle_beta   90.00
_cell.angle_gamma   90.00
#
_symmetry.space_group_name_H-M   'P 1'
#
loop_
_entity.id
_entity.type
_entity.pdbx_description
1 polymer ?
#
loop_
_entity_poly.entity_id
_entity_poly.type
_entity_poly.pdbx_seq_one_letter_code
_entity_poly.pdbx_strand_id
1 'polypeptide(L)'
;MKNFPFLSDNKGERNHQLPYGEGEMNMKSYLQQTTKQTASLALLYILGGIFMCFFSAGVLINLVRVIGACFLIYGIYQAYLYFAHRTLNSSAAILYGIPCIIGGLILLARPTWLISFFPIVVGVIMLINGILQIQRSMILKDARFTGWGFNTLFAIVLMIGGAFLIFNPMGAVKNLLKIGGIFLIVEGIFMLIQSFETKKYL
;
A
#
# COMPACT_ATOMS: atom_id res chain seq x y z
N MET A 1 -71.13 -2.11 -5.83
CA MET A 1 -71.35 -1.77 -7.25
C MET A 1 -70.10 -1.14 -7.85
N LYS A 2 -69.31 -1.94 -8.59
CA LYS A 2 -68.75 -1.59 -9.91
C LYS A 2 -68.05 -2.83 -10.44
N ASN A 3 -68.84 -3.65 -11.13
CA ASN A 3 -68.35 -4.58 -12.15
C ASN A 3 -67.80 -3.74 -13.30
N PHE A 4 -66.67 -4.13 -13.88
CA PHE A 4 -66.65 -4.39 -15.33
C PHE A 4 -65.79 -5.62 -15.66
N PRO A 5 -66.22 -6.47 -16.61
CA PRO A 5 -65.70 -7.82 -16.81
C PRO A 5 -65.10 -8.04 -18.22
N PHE A 6 -64.49 -9.23 -18.44
CA PHE A 6 -64.21 -9.87 -19.76
C PHE A 6 -63.24 -9.10 -20.69
N LEU A 7 -62.20 -9.66 -21.34
CA LEU A 7 -61.85 -11.02 -21.75
C LEU A 7 -60.40 -11.07 -22.24
N SER A 8 -59.81 -12.26 -22.14
CA SER A 8 -59.01 -12.91 -23.19
C SER A 8 -57.73 -12.22 -23.67
N ASP A 9 -56.57 -12.83 -23.46
CA ASP A 9 -56.09 -13.84 -24.40
C ASP A 9 -54.77 -14.45 -23.91
N ASN A 10 -54.75 -15.76 -24.05
CA ASN A 10 -53.60 -16.64 -24.04
C ASN A 10 -52.51 -16.09 -24.97
N LYS A 11 -51.27 -15.94 -24.48
CA LYS A 11 -50.06 -16.34 -25.22
C LYS A 11 -48.80 -16.14 -24.39
N GLY A 12 -48.20 -17.27 -24.07
CA GLY A 12 -46.78 -17.34 -23.80
C GLY A 12 -46.45 -17.17 -22.33
N GLU A 13 -46.69 -18.22 -21.57
CA GLU A 13 -45.57 -18.86 -20.89
C GLU A 13 -44.44 -19.07 -21.90
N ARG A 14 -43.72 -17.99 -22.23
CA ARG A 14 -42.34 -18.10 -22.68
C ARG A 14 -41.61 -18.52 -21.43
N ASN A 15 -41.70 -19.82 -21.17
CA ASN A 15 -40.57 -20.60 -20.74
C ASN A 15 -39.42 -20.24 -21.70
N HIS A 16 -38.78 -19.09 -21.48
CA HIS A 16 -37.35 -19.00 -21.64
C HIS A 16 -36.80 -19.96 -20.58
N GLN A 17 -36.94 -21.25 -20.87
CA GLN A 17 -35.86 -22.18 -20.60
C GLN A 17 -34.66 -21.50 -21.25
N LEU A 18 -33.94 -20.71 -20.45
CA LEU A 18 -32.55 -20.44 -20.72
C LEU A 18 -31.99 -21.80 -21.09
N PRO A 19 -31.48 -22.00 -22.32
CA PRO A 19 -31.00 -23.31 -22.72
C PRO A 19 -30.03 -23.71 -21.60
N TYR A 20 -30.36 -24.75 -20.84
CA TYR A 20 -29.63 -25.07 -19.60
C TYR A 20 -28.12 -25.16 -19.90
N GLY A 21 -27.76 -25.60 -21.11
CA GLY A 21 -26.39 -25.62 -21.63
C GLY A 21 -25.77 -24.29 -22.08
N GLU A 22 -26.54 -23.27 -22.47
CA GLU A 22 -26.00 -21.95 -22.86
C GLU A 22 -25.67 -21.11 -21.61
N GLY A 23 -26.51 -21.19 -20.57
CA GLY A 23 -26.22 -20.63 -19.25
C GLY A 23 -24.99 -21.29 -18.59
N GLU A 24 -24.87 -22.61 -18.67
CA GLU A 24 -23.70 -23.33 -18.17
C GLU A 24 -22.42 -23.06 -18.98
N MET A 25 -22.48 -23.00 -20.32
CA MET A 25 -21.32 -22.62 -21.14
C MET A 25 -20.84 -21.19 -20.83
N ASN A 26 -21.77 -20.25 -20.72
CA ASN A 26 -21.45 -18.88 -20.35
C ASN A 26 -20.84 -18.83 -18.94
N MET A 27 -21.45 -19.49 -17.94
CA MET A 27 -20.95 -19.54 -16.56
C MET A 27 -19.54 -20.13 -16.48
N LYS A 28 -19.27 -21.25 -17.17
CA LYS A 28 -17.92 -21.84 -17.22
C LYS A 28 -16.89 -20.89 -17.83
N SER A 29 -17.27 -20.12 -18.85
CA SER A 29 -16.38 -19.10 -19.44
C SER A 29 -16.09 -17.94 -18.48
N TYR A 30 -17.09 -17.47 -17.71
CA TYR A 30 -16.90 -16.44 -16.68
C TYR A 30 -16.02 -16.94 -15.53
N LEU A 31 -16.20 -18.17 -15.07
CA LEU A 31 -15.37 -18.77 -14.02
C LEU A 31 -13.93 -19.05 -14.51
N GLN A 32 -13.74 -19.50 -15.76
CA GLN A 32 -12.40 -19.64 -16.36
C GLN A 32 -11.69 -18.28 -16.53
N GLN A 33 -12.44 -17.24 -16.90
CA GLN A 33 -11.88 -15.90 -17.04
C GLN A 33 -11.50 -15.32 -15.67
N THR A 34 -12.33 -15.56 -14.65
CA THR A 34 -12.08 -15.16 -13.26
C THR A 34 -10.87 -15.90 -12.69
N THR A 35 -10.76 -17.22 -12.87
CA THR A 35 -9.61 -18.01 -12.38
C THR A 35 -8.29 -17.62 -13.04
N LYS A 36 -8.29 -17.22 -14.33
CA LYS A 36 -7.10 -16.64 -14.99
C LYS A 36 -6.68 -15.30 -14.37
N GLN A 37 -7.64 -14.43 -14.05
CA GLN A 37 -7.38 -13.15 -13.38
C GLN A 37 -6.87 -13.37 -11.95
N THR A 38 -7.47 -14.28 -11.19
CA THR A 38 -7.01 -14.64 -9.83
C THR A 38 -5.61 -15.24 -9.85
N ALA A 39 -5.27 -16.05 -10.86
CA ALA A 39 -3.94 -16.63 -11.00
C ALA A 39 -2.86 -15.57 -11.33
N SER A 40 -3.17 -14.59 -12.18
CA SER A 40 -2.23 -13.48 -12.46
C SER A 40 -2.04 -12.58 -11.24
N LEU A 41 -3.11 -12.28 -10.51
CA LEU A 41 -3.05 -11.60 -9.22
C LEU A 41 -2.17 -12.37 -8.23
N ALA A 42 -2.41 -13.67 -8.03
CA ALA A 42 -1.61 -14.48 -7.11
C ALA A 42 -0.10 -14.47 -7.46
N LEU A 43 0.23 -14.55 -8.75
CA LEU A 43 1.62 -14.44 -9.21
C LEU A 43 2.21 -13.05 -8.89
N LEU A 44 1.45 -11.97 -9.09
CA LEU A 44 1.88 -10.61 -8.72
C LEU A 44 2.10 -10.46 -7.21
N TYR A 45 1.24 -11.06 -6.37
CA TYR A 45 1.40 -11.06 -4.92
C TYR A 45 2.66 -11.82 -4.49
N ILE A 46 2.93 -12.99 -5.08
CA ILE A 46 4.15 -13.77 -4.78
C ILE A 46 5.40 -13.01 -5.23
N LEU A 47 5.41 -12.50 -6.47
CA LEU A 47 6.54 -11.72 -6.99
C LEU A 47 6.76 -10.43 -6.20
N GLY A 48 5.70 -9.72 -5.85
CA GLY A 48 5.74 -8.51 -5.04
C GLY A 48 6.23 -8.78 -3.62
N GLY A 49 5.80 -9.88 -3.01
CA GLY A 49 6.26 -10.29 -1.67
C GLY A 49 7.73 -10.70 -1.65
N ILE A 50 8.20 -11.43 -2.68
CA ILE A 50 9.62 -11.73 -2.88
C ILE A 50 10.41 -10.42 -3.06
N PHE A 51 9.94 -9.53 -3.93
CA PHE A 51 10.57 -8.23 -4.16
C PHE A 51 10.66 -7.39 -2.88
N MET A 52 9.59 -7.34 -2.08
CA MET A 52 9.60 -6.67 -0.76
C MET A 52 10.58 -7.31 0.22
N CYS A 53 10.72 -8.64 0.23
CA CYS A 53 11.71 -9.32 1.07
C CYS A 53 13.15 -8.97 0.68
N PHE A 54 13.41 -8.77 -0.62
CA PHE A 54 14.70 -8.31 -1.13
C PHE A 54 14.92 -6.81 -1.01
N PHE A 55 13.86 -6.02 -0.79
CA PHE A 55 13.94 -4.57 -0.57
C PHE A 55 14.58 -4.28 0.79
N SER A 56 15.92 -4.33 0.81
CA SER A 56 16.72 -4.05 2.00
C SER A 56 16.88 -2.54 2.23
N ALA A 57 17.25 -2.15 3.45
CA ALA A 57 17.60 -0.77 3.78
C ALA A 57 18.67 -0.16 2.84
N GLY A 58 19.54 -0.99 2.25
CA GLY A 58 20.52 -0.55 1.25
C GLY A 58 19.88 -0.02 -0.03
N VAL A 59 18.74 -0.59 -0.46
CA VAL A 59 17.99 -0.14 -1.64
C VAL A 59 17.46 1.27 -1.41
N LEU A 60 16.92 1.55 -0.23
CA LEU A 60 16.39 2.86 0.13
C LEU A 60 17.50 3.92 0.19
N ILE A 61 18.65 3.58 0.77
CA ILE A 61 19.85 4.44 0.78
C ILE A 61 20.33 4.73 -0.65
N ASN A 62 20.38 3.72 -1.51
CA ASN A 62 20.83 3.87 -2.89
C ASN A 62 19.85 4.71 -3.72
N LEU A 63 18.54 4.52 -3.55
CA LEU A 63 17.52 5.36 -4.21
C LEU A 63 17.68 6.84 -3.84
N VAL A 64 17.85 7.13 -2.56
CA VAL A 64 18.04 8.51 -2.09
C VAL A 64 19.37 9.10 -2.58
N ARG A 65 20.43 8.29 -2.72
CA ARG A 65 21.67 8.75 -3.37
C ARG A 65 21.48 9.06 -4.85
N VAL A 66 20.74 8.23 -5.58
CA VAL A 66 20.44 8.50 -7.00
C VAL A 66 19.64 9.80 -7.15
N ILE A 67 18.62 10.00 -6.31
CA ILE A 67 17.87 11.25 -6.28
C ILE A 67 18.79 12.43 -5.93
N GLY A 68 19.67 12.28 -4.93
CA GLY A 68 20.67 13.28 -4.57
C GLY A 68 21.62 13.63 -5.72
N ALA A 69 22.07 12.64 -6.48
CA ALA A 69 22.90 12.84 -7.67
C ALA A 69 22.14 13.62 -8.77
N CYS A 70 20.87 13.30 -9.02
CA CYS A 70 20.04 14.04 -9.96
C CYS A 70 19.87 15.51 -9.55
N PHE A 71 19.63 15.76 -8.25
CA PHE A 71 19.57 17.11 -7.69
C PHE A 71 20.88 17.87 -7.86
N LEU A 72 22.01 17.19 -7.65
CA LEU A 72 23.34 17.77 -7.80
C LEU A 72 23.63 18.15 -9.26
N ILE A 73 23.31 17.27 -10.21
CA ILE A 73 23.45 17.55 -11.66
C ILE A 73 22.57 18.75 -12.06
N TYR A 74 21.32 18.78 -11.62
CA TYR A 74 20.41 19.88 -11.88
C TYR A 74 20.89 21.21 -11.28
N GLY A 75 21.41 21.17 -10.05
CA GLY A 75 22.01 22.32 -9.39
C GLY A 75 23.23 22.87 -10.15
N ILE A 76 24.13 21.98 -10.60
CA ILE A 76 25.28 22.38 -11.44
C ILE A 76 24.82 22.98 -12.77
N TYR A 77 23.80 22.40 -13.41
CA TYR A 77 23.26 22.91 -14.66
C TYR A 77 22.70 24.33 -14.51
N GLN A 78 21.94 24.59 -13.44
CA GLN A 78 21.47 25.93 -13.10
C GLN A 78 22.61 26.92 -12.83
N ALA A 79 23.68 26.48 -12.16
CA ALA A 79 24.87 27.30 -11.93
C ALA A 79 25.63 27.62 -13.24
N TYR A 80 25.72 26.66 -14.17
CA TYR A 80 26.32 26.87 -15.48
C TYR A 80 25.53 27.89 -16.31
N LEU A 81 24.19 27.74 -16.38
CA LEU A 81 23.33 28.68 -17.08
C LEU A 81 23.43 30.11 -16.52
N TYR A 82 23.56 30.24 -15.19
CA TYR A 82 23.77 31.52 -14.53
C TYR A 82 25.06 32.22 -14.97
N PHE A 83 26.18 31.48 -15.05
CA PHE A 83 27.46 32.05 -15.50
C PHE A 83 27.51 32.30 -17.01
N ALA A 84 26.86 31.44 -17.80
CA ALA A 84 26.91 31.50 -19.26
C ALA A 84 25.95 32.53 -19.87
N HIS A 85 24.78 32.78 -19.29
CA HIS A 85 23.75 33.68 -19.83
C HIS A 85 23.34 34.68 -18.73
N ARG A 86 24.04 35.82 -18.66
CA ARG A 86 23.75 36.93 -17.73
C ARG A 86 22.44 37.68 -18.05
N THR A 87 21.32 37.01 -18.28
CA THR A 87 20.06 37.69 -18.61
C THR A 87 18.86 37.28 -17.74
N LEU A 88 18.28 38.33 -17.14
CA LEU A 88 16.93 38.56 -16.59
C LEU A 88 16.33 37.65 -15.51
N ASN A 89 16.71 36.37 -15.38
CA ASN A 89 16.27 35.49 -14.26
C ASN A 89 17.43 35.03 -13.36
N SER A 90 18.58 35.69 -13.49
CA SER A 90 19.85 35.38 -12.81
C SER A 90 19.70 35.24 -11.28
N SER A 91 18.86 36.04 -10.62
CA SER A 91 18.63 35.93 -9.17
C SER A 91 17.89 34.66 -8.78
N ALA A 92 16.94 34.20 -9.60
CA ALA A 92 16.17 32.98 -9.36
C ALA A 92 17.04 31.72 -9.56
N ALA A 93 17.88 31.70 -10.60
CA ALA A 93 18.79 30.59 -10.85
C ALA A 93 19.75 30.33 -9.68
N ILE A 94 20.29 31.39 -9.05
CA ILE A 94 21.12 31.27 -7.84
C ILE A 94 20.28 30.85 -6.63
N LEU A 95 19.12 31.48 -6.44
CA LEU A 95 18.25 31.25 -5.28
C LEU A 95 17.79 29.79 -5.19
N TYR A 96 17.51 29.13 -6.33
CA TYR A 96 17.13 27.73 -6.37
C TYR A 96 18.32 26.78 -6.60
N GLY A 97 19.36 27.22 -7.31
CA GLY A 97 20.54 26.40 -7.64
C GLY A 97 21.42 26.08 -6.43
N ILE A 98 21.75 27.07 -5.60
CA ILE A 98 22.62 26.86 -4.43
C ILE A 98 22.02 25.87 -3.42
N PRO A 99 20.75 26.00 -2.98
CA PRO A 99 20.14 25.03 -2.08
C PRO A 99 20.06 23.63 -2.69
N CYS A 100 19.88 23.53 -4.01
CA CYS A 100 19.79 22.25 -4.71
C CYS A 100 21.14 21.51 -4.74
N ILE A 101 22.25 22.24 -4.96
CA ILE A 101 23.61 21.69 -4.86
C ILE A 101 23.91 21.24 -3.42
N ILE A 102 23.62 22.09 -2.44
CA ILE A 102 23.86 21.78 -1.02
C ILE A 102 23.03 20.56 -0.60
N GLY A 103 21.73 20.55 -0.95
CA GLY A 103 20.83 19.45 -0.66
C GLY A 103 21.27 18.15 -1.33
N GLY A 104 21.64 18.18 -2.62
CA GLY A 104 22.17 17.04 -3.35
C GLY A 104 23.45 16.47 -2.75
N LEU A 105 24.36 17.34 -2.30
CA LEU A 105 25.62 16.92 -1.66
C LEU A 105 25.38 16.28 -0.29
N ILE A 106 24.47 16.85 0.52
CA ILE A 106 24.06 16.28 1.82
C ILE A 106 23.39 14.92 1.63
N LEU A 107 22.50 14.80 0.65
CA LEU A 107 21.82 13.55 0.28
C LEU A 107 22.81 12.45 -0.12
N LEU A 108 23.90 12.81 -0.82
CA LEU A 108 24.95 11.85 -1.20
C LEU A 108 25.81 11.45 0.01
N ALA A 109 26.20 12.41 0.84
CA ALA A 109 27.10 12.20 1.98
C ALA A 109 26.42 11.44 3.14
N ARG A 110 25.18 11.81 3.48
CA ARG A 110 24.44 11.30 4.66
C ARG A 110 22.94 11.08 4.34
N PRO A 111 22.58 10.20 3.38
CA PRO A 111 21.18 9.92 3.03
C PRO A 111 20.36 9.40 4.23
N THR A 112 21.02 8.72 5.16
CA THR A 112 20.40 8.05 6.31
C THR A 112 19.62 9.01 7.23
N TRP A 113 20.06 10.26 7.34
CA TRP A 113 19.42 11.25 8.21
C TRP A 113 18.01 11.61 7.71
N LEU A 114 17.89 11.85 6.40
CA LEU A 114 16.60 12.14 5.76
C LEU A 114 15.64 10.95 5.80
N ILE A 115 16.16 9.76 5.51
CA ILE A 115 15.34 8.54 5.46
C ILE A 115 14.82 8.17 6.86
N SER A 116 15.62 8.43 7.91
CA SER A 116 15.24 8.10 9.30
C SER A 116 14.28 9.11 9.93
N PHE A 117 14.18 10.32 9.37
CA PHE A 117 13.30 11.35 9.90
C PHE A 117 11.82 10.93 9.88
N PHE A 118 11.34 10.39 8.75
CA PHE A 118 9.94 9.98 8.61
C PHE A 118 9.53 8.89 9.60
N PRO A 119 10.27 7.77 9.75
CA PRO A 119 9.95 6.77 10.75
C PRO A 119 9.96 7.31 12.18
N ILE A 120 10.87 8.22 12.53
CA ILE A 120 10.90 8.78 13.89
C ILE A 120 9.61 9.58 14.17
N VAL A 121 9.19 10.44 13.24
CA VAL A 121 7.95 11.21 13.37
C VAL A 121 6.74 10.28 13.49
N VAL A 122 6.66 9.25 12.64
CA VAL A 122 5.59 8.24 12.71
C VAL A 122 5.62 7.50 14.04
N GLY A 123 6.80 7.12 14.56
CA GLY A 123 6.95 6.45 15.85
C GLY A 123 6.45 7.30 17.01
N VAL A 124 6.73 8.60 17.02
CA VAL A 124 6.20 9.54 18.03
C VAL A 124 4.67 9.62 17.96
N ILE A 125 4.11 9.76 16.75
CA ILE A 125 2.65 9.78 16.57
C ILE A 125 2.02 8.46 17.04
N MET A 126 2.66 7.32 16.78
CA MET A 126 2.21 6.01 17.26
C MET A 126 2.23 5.93 18.79
N LEU A 127 3.26 6.45 19.46
CA LEU A 127 3.28 6.47 20.92
C LEU A 127 2.11 7.30 21.49
N ILE A 128 1.87 8.49 20.93
CA ILE A 128 0.74 9.34 21.35
C ILE A 128 -0.59 8.61 21.13
N ASN A 129 -0.79 8.03 19.94
CA ASN A 129 -2.00 7.27 19.64
C ASN A 129 -2.18 6.04 20.54
N GLY A 130 -1.09 5.37 20.90
CA GLY A 130 -1.11 4.23 21.82
C GLY A 130 -1.58 4.66 23.21
N ILE A 131 -1.03 5.76 23.74
CA ILE A 131 -1.46 6.33 25.03
C ILE A 131 -2.94 6.71 24.98
N LEU A 132 -3.40 7.36 23.91
CA LEU A 132 -4.81 7.74 23.74
C LEU A 132 -5.73 6.51 23.66
N GLN A 133 -5.31 5.43 22.99
CA GLN A 133 -6.08 4.19 22.94
C GLN A 133 -6.15 3.49 24.28
N ILE A 134 -5.09 3.49 25.08
CA ILE A 134 -5.11 2.95 26.45
C ILE A 134 -6.12 3.73 27.30
N GLN A 135 -6.11 5.06 27.24
CA GLN A 135 -7.08 5.89 27.95
C GLN A 135 -8.53 5.58 27.52
N ARG A 136 -8.78 5.48 26.20
CA ARG A 136 -10.10 5.07 25.67
C ARG A 136 -10.51 3.68 26.13
N SER A 137 -9.55 2.75 26.19
CA SER A 137 -9.77 1.39 26.67
C SER A 137 -10.17 1.35 28.13
N MET A 138 -9.56 2.21 28.96
CA MET A 138 -9.92 2.35 30.38
C MET A 138 -11.34 2.87 30.54
N ILE A 139 -11.76 3.84 29.72
CA ILE A 139 -13.15 4.33 29.71
C ILE A 139 -14.13 3.24 29.28
N LEU A 140 -13.81 2.46 28.23
CA LEU A 140 -14.60 1.30 27.80
C LEU A 140 -14.68 0.20 28.85
N LYS A 141 -13.62 0.06 29.66
CA LYS A 141 -13.56 -0.85 30.79
C LYS A 141 -14.53 -0.44 31.89
N ASP A 142 -14.58 0.85 32.21
CA ASP A 142 -15.54 1.38 33.19
C ASP A 142 -16.99 1.23 32.71
N ALA A 143 -17.21 1.22 31.39
CA ALA A 143 -18.51 0.96 30.75
C ALA A 143 -18.90 -0.53 30.62
N ARG A 144 -18.14 -1.49 31.20
CA ARG A 144 -18.37 -2.95 31.14
C ARG A 144 -18.48 -3.56 29.72
N PHE A 145 -17.87 -2.95 28.71
CA PHE A 145 -17.85 -3.52 27.36
C PHE A 145 -16.87 -4.68 27.21
N THR A 146 -17.28 -5.75 26.53
CA THR A 146 -16.51 -6.99 26.30
C THR A 146 -15.32 -6.86 25.33
N GLY A 147 -15.09 -5.67 24.77
CA GLY A 147 -14.00 -5.36 23.82
C GLY A 147 -12.75 -4.69 24.41
N TRP A 148 -12.70 -4.37 25.71
CA TRP A 148 -11.56 -3.63 26.30
C TRP A 148 -10.23 -4.36 26.04
N GLY A 149 -10.24 -5.69 26.14
CA GLY A 149 -9.03 -6.51 26.13
C GLY A 149 -8.28 -6.36 24.81
N PHE A 150 -9.01 -6.50 23.72
CA PHE A 150 -8.46 -6.40 22.37
C PHE A 150 -7.94 -4.99 22.05
N ASN A 151 -8.67 -3.95 22.45
CA ASN A 151 -8.25 -2.56 22.24
C ASN A 151 -6.98 -2.23 23.04
N THR A 152 -6.86 -2.73 24.28
CA THR A 152 -5.65 -2.56 25.10
C THR A 152 -4.45 -3.28 24.50
N LEU A 153 -4.65 -4.52 24.03
CA LEU A 153 -3.61 -5.30 23.38
C LEU A 153 -3.09 -4.60 22.11
N PHE A 154 -3.99 -4.08 21.28
CA PHE A 154 -3.61 -3.34 20.08
C PHE A 154 -2.82 -2.07 20.42
N ALA A 155 -3.23 -1.33 21.46
CA ALA A 155 -2.52 -0.15 21.93
C ALA A 155 -1.09 -0.47 22.41
N ILE A 156 -0.90 -1.59 23.12
CA ILE A 156 0.41 -2.08 23.54
C ILE A 156 1.30 -2.40 22.34
N VAL A 157 0.76 -3.12 21.34
CA VAL A 157 1.50 -3.42 20.10
C VAL A 157 1.89 -2.13 19.37
N LEU A 158 0.98 -1.16 19.29
CA LEU A 158 1.22 0.14 18.68
C LEU A 158 2.36 0.90 19.37
N MET A 159 2.40 0.87 20.71
CA MET A 159 3.46 1.48 21.50
C MET A 159 4.82 0.79 21.30
N ILE A 160 4.85 -0.54 21.31
CA ILE A 160 6.08 -1.32 21.07
C ILE A 160 6.63 -1.01 19.67
N GLY A 161 5.75 -1.00 18.65
CA GLY A 161 6.11 -0.63 17.29
C GLY A 161 6.63 0.80 17.18
N GLY A 162 5.96 1.75 17.83
CA GLY A 162 6.39 3.16 17.87
C GLY A 162 7.76 3.35 18.52
N ALA A 163 8.01 2.69 19.66
CA ALA A 163 9.31 2.70 20.31
C ALA A 163 10.40 2.09 19.42
N PHE A 164 10.10 0.96 18.76
CA PHE A 164 11.04 0.31 17.83
C PHE A 164 11.39 1.23 16.64
N LEU A 165 10.44 1.99 16.11
CA LEU A 165 10.69 3.01 15.07
C LEU A 165 11.62 4.12 15.53
N ILE A 166 11.52 4.56 16.79
CA ILE A 166 12.35 5.66 17.31
C ILE A 166 13.79 5.19 17.57
N PHE A 167 13.95 4.04 18.23
CA PHE A 167 15.29 3.53 18.57
C PHE A 167 16.02 2.92 17.38
N ASN A 168 15.29 2.32 16.42
CA ASN A 168 15.88 1.73 15.24
C ASN A 168 14.97 1.93 14.00
N PRO A 169 14.91 3.15 13.44
CA PRO A 169 14.01 3.49 12.34
C PRO A 169 14.26 2.62 11.09
N MET A 170 15.53 2.37 10.77
CA MET A 170 15.89 1.56 9.59
C MET A 170 15.62 0.08 9.80
N GLY A 171 15.87 -0.44 11.01
CA GLY A 171 15.52 -1.79 11.39
C GLY A 171 14.01 -2.02 11.39
N ALA A 172 13.24 -1.04 11.90
CA ALA A 172 11.79 -1.06 11.91
C ALA A 172 11.20 -1.15 10.50
N VAL A 173 11.61 -0.27 9.58
CA VAL A 173 11.15 -0.30 8.19
C VAL A 173 11.52 -1.62 7.51
N LYS A 174 12.76 -2.11 7.70
CA LYS A 174 13.21 -3.38 7.13
C LYS A 174 12.39 -4.56 7.66
N ASN A 175 12.13 -4.61 8.96
CA ASN A 175 11.37 -5.70 9.57
C ASN A 175 9.91 -5.65 9.12
N LEU A 176 9.32 -4.45 9.03
CA LEU A 176 7.96 -4.27 8.55
C LEU A 176 7.81 -4.71 7.10
N LEU A 177 8.75 -4.34 6.22
CA LEU A 177 8.78 -4.78 4.82
C LEU A 177 8.93 -6.30 4.69
N LYS A 178 9.78 -6.92 5.53
CA LYS A 178 9.94 -8.38 5.54
C LYS A 178 8.66 -9.09 5.99
N ILE A 179 8.08 -8.64 7.09
CA ILE A 179 6.84 -9.21 7.62
C ILE A 179 5.73 -9.05 6.58
N GLY A 180 5.56 -7.84 6.02
CA GLY A 180 4.60 -7.56 4.96
C GLY A 180 4.83 -8.39 3.69
N GLY A 181 6.09 -8.56 3.27
CA GLY A 181 6.44 -9.42 2.14
C GLY A 181 6.10 -10.89 2.37
N ILE A 182 6.36 -11.42 3.57
CA ILE A 182 5.96 -12.78 3.96
C ILE A 182 4.44 -12.90 3.93
N PHE A 183 3.70 -11.94 4.50
CA PHE A 183 2.23 -11.92 4.42
C PHE A 183 1.73 -11.90 2.98
N LEU A 184 2.36 -11.13 2.08
CA LEU A 184 2.01 -11.12 0.65
C LEU A 184 2.21 -12.49 -0.01
N ILE A 185 3.31 -13.17 0.30
CA ILE A 185 3.60 -14.51 -0.25
C ILE A 185 2.56 -15.50 0.24
N VAL A 186 2.25 -15.48 1.55
CA VAL A 186 1.23 -16.35 2.15
C VAL A 186 -0.14 -16.11 1.50
N GLU A 187 -0.53 -14.85 1.34
CA GLU A 187 -1.78 -14.48 0.69
C GLU A 187 -1.82 -14.95 -0.78
N GLY A 188 -0.73 -14.76 -1.52
CA GLY A 188 -0.61 -15.26 -2.89
C GLY A 188 -0.72 -16.79 -2.99
N ILE A 189 -0.16 -17.53 -2.03
CA ILE A 189 -0.32 -18.99 -1.95
C ILE A 189 -1.78 -19.37 -1.67
N PHE A 190 -2.44 -18.69 -0.74
CA PHE A 190 -3.87 -18.90 -0.47
C PHE A 190 -4.73 -18.66 -1.71
N MET A 191 -4.47 -17.59 -2.46
CA MET A 191 -5.17 -17.32 -3.72
C MET A 191 -4.94 -18.42 -4.77
N LEU A 192 -3.74 -18.99 -4.85
CA LEU A 192 -3.47 -20.13 -5.74
C LEU A 192 -4.26 -21.37 -5.32
N ILE A 193 -4.26 -21.71 -4.03
CA ILE A 193 -5.00 -22.87 -3.50
C ILE A 193 -6.50 -22.73 -3.82
N GLN A 194 -7.08 -21.56 -3.54
CA GLN A 194 -8.49 -21.28 -3.85
C GLN A 194 -8.78 -21.38 -5.37
N SER A 195 -7.85 -20.93 -6.22
CA SER A 195 -7.97 -21.07 -7.67
C SER A 195 -7.97 -22.53 -8.12
N PHE A 196 -7.13 -23.38 -7.52
CA PHE A 196 -7.10 -24.82 -7.80
C PHE A 196 -8.36 -25.54 -7.32
N GLU A 197 -8.85 -25.20 -6.13
CA GLU A 197 -10.12 -25.74 -5.63
C GLU A 197 -11.28 -25.34 -6.57
N THR A 198 -11.36 -24.08 -6.97
CA THR A 198 -12.41 -23.60 -7.89
C THR A 198 -12.35 -24.33 -9.25
N LYS A 199 -11.16 -24.62 -9.78
CA LYS A 199 -10.99 -25.42 -11.01
C LYS A 199 -11.40 -26.88 -10.84
N LYS A 200 -11.34 -27.44 -9.62
CA LYS A 200 -11.78 -28.81 -9.34
C LYS A 200 -13.30 -28.96 -9.39
N TYR A 201 -14.04 -27.87 -9.18
CA TYR A 201 -15.51 -27.83 -9.22
C TYR A 201 -16.08 -27.37 -10.58
N LEU A 202 -15.22 -27.09 -11.57
CA LEU A 202 -15.54 -26.62 -12.93
C LEU A 202 -15.55 -27.77 -13.95
#